data_AF-A0A251U306-F1
#
_entry.id   AF-A0A251U306-F1
#
_cell.length_a   1.000
_cell.length_b   1.000
_cell.length_c   1.000
_cell.angle_alpha   90.00
_cell.angle_beta   90.00
_cell.angle_gamma   90.00
#
_symmetry.space_group_name_H-M   'P 1'
#
loop_
_entity.id
_entity.type
_entity.pdbx_description
1 polymer ?
#
loop_
_entity_poly.entity_id
_entity_poly.type
_entity_poly.pdbx_seq_one_letter_code
_entity_poly.pdbx_strand_id
1 'polypeptide(L)'
;MKCNNFRYLCALHVYLSSTPSRGRKCNERPIPYGHTTLELIGNDRPGLISELSAIISDLQCNVVTAEIWTHNTRLAAVMHVSDKQTKSAIIEPEKLSKIKKVLLIVLQGGHDNREAMIRDSNGCTWIDRKLHQIMSADKYFEPEPTLNDKRSHKLDVVSWNDDNYSAISIWCKHTPKVLFDTICTLTELGYFVFHGNFYADGAKAYQMEFWIRHIDGSPFKSDAERQKVIKFLEAAIERRVSTGLKIEIRTKDRVGLLSDVTRIMRENSLNITRAEIATTGDKAVFSFHLDDNLGYPVDPKIIDYVRKEIGENILQVKGNRKGLYQAVEESFTRSSFKDVLNTFLSWLRFSEHQVSFLPS
;
A
#
# COMPACT_ATOMS: atom_id res chain seq x y z
N MET A 1 -23.25 -43.20 -1.38
CA MET A 1 -23.14 -41.73 -1.20
C MET A 1 -21.69 -41.33 -1.32
N LYS A 2 -21.27 -40.90 -2.51
CA LYS A 2 -19.91 -40.38 -2.76
C LYS A 2 -19.97 -38.85 -2.63
N CYS A 3 -19.24 -38.28 -1.67
CA CYS A 3 -18.98 -36.84 -1.62
C CYS A 3 -18.10 -36.47 -2.82
N ASN A 4 -18.65 -35.72 -3.76
CA ASN A 4 -17.88 -35.12 -4.85
C ASN A 4 -17.02 -33.98 -4.31
N ASN A 5 -15.71 -34.23 -4.25
CA ASN A 5 -14.67 -33.20 -4.15
C ASN A 5 -14.69 -32.35 -5.43
N PHE A 6 -15.32 -31.18 -5.40
CA PHE A 6 -15.08 -30.16 -6.42
C PHE A 6 -13.78 -29.42 -6.10
N ARG A 7 -12.66 -29.94 -6.61
CA ARG A 7 -11.42 -29.17 -6.79
C ARG A 7 -11.58 -28.30 -8.04
N TYR A 8 -12.12 -27.10 -7.89
CA TYR A 8 -12.02 -26.10 -8.95
C TYR A 8 -10.61 -25.49 -8.91
N LEU A 9 -9.73 -25.99 -9.79
CA LEU A 9 -8.50 -25.31 -10.18
C LEU A 9 -8.92 -24.05 -10.95
N CYS A 10 -9.04 -22.90 -10.26
CA CYS A 10 -9.13 -21.62 -10.96
C CYS A 10 -7.81 -21.40 -11.69
N ALA A 11 -7.87 -21.04 -12.96
CA ALA A 11 -6.69 -20.81 -13.78
C ALA A 11 -6.56 -19.37 -14.22
N LEU A 12 -5.84 -18.54 -13.47
CA LEU A 12 -5.60 -17.15 -13.86
C LEU A 12 -4.60 -17.13 -15.01
N HIS A 13 -5.12 -17.12 -16.24
CA HIS A 13 -4.32 -16.81 -17.42
C HIS A 13 -4.16 -15.30 -17.52
N VAL A 14 -3.00 -14.79 -17.08
CA VAL A 14 -2.59 -13.39 -17.30
C VAL A 14 -1.86 -13.31 -18.65
N TYR A 15 -2.49 -12.69 -19.64
CA TYR A 15 -1.84 -12.37 -20.89
C TYR A 15 -1.16 -11.01 -20.75
N LEU A 16 0.18 -11.02 -20.74
CA LEU A 16 0.99 -9.81 -20.73
C LEU A 16 1.41 -9.52 -22.18
N SER A 17 0.74 -8.56 -22.82
CA SER A 17 1.24 -7.99 -24.08
C SER A 17 2.02 -6.72 -23.74
N SER A 18 3.31 -6.71 -24.06
CA SER A 18 4.15 -5.53 -23.84
C SER A 18 5.09 -5.34 -25.01
N THR A 19 5.17 -4.11 -25.54
CA THR A 19 6.40 -3.62 -26.15
C THR A 19 7.40 -3.34 -25.02
N PRO A 20 8.68 -3.74 -25.15
CA PRO A 20 9.61 -3.74 -24.03
C PRO A 20 9.92 -2.31 -23.57
N SER A 21 9.38 -1.92 -22.41
CA SER A 21 9.85 -0.76 -21.66
C SER A 21 10.38 -1.23 -20.30
N ARG A 22 11.69 -0.96 -20.06
CA ARG A 22 12.47 -1.39 -18.88
C ARG A 22 11.82 -0.94 -17.56
N GLY A 23 11.32 -1.92 -16.79
CA GLY A 23 10.69 -1.71 -15.48
C GLY A 23 11.69 -1.61 -14.31
N ARG A 24 11.29 -0.92 -13.24
CA ARG A 24 12.02 -0.80 -11.96
C ARG A 24 11.79 -2.04 -11.09
N LYS A 25 12.83 -2.47 -10.34
CA LYS A 25 12.74 -3.54 -9.34
C LYS A 25 11.71 -3.19 -8.24
N CYS A 26 10.73 -4.07 -8.03
CA CYS A 26 10.02 -4.16 -6.75
C CYS A 26 10.94 -4.87 -5.77
N ASN A 27 11.72 -4.11 -4.98
CA ASN A 27 12.46 -4.68 -3.86
C ASN A 27 11.46 -5.01 -2.74
N GLU A 28 10.86 -6.19 -2.79
CA GLU A 28 10.18 -6.77 -1.63
C GLU A 28 11.24 -7.06 -0.58
N ARG A 29 11.12 -6.39 0.58
CA ARG A 29 12.11 -6.50 1.66
C ARG A 29 11.66 -7.63 2.57
N PRO A 30 12.49 -8.68 2.78
CA PRO A 30 12.18 -9.73 3.74
C PRO A 30 11.96 -9.10 5.11
N ILE A 31 10.86 -9.47 5.75
CA ILE A 31 10.52 -8.97 7.09
C ILE A 31 11.55 -9.54 8.06
N PRO A 32 12.20 -8.72 8.90
CA PRO A 32 13.17 -9.24 9.83
C PRO A 32 12.46 -10.11 10.88
N TYR A 33 12.85 -11.38 10.94
CA TYR A 33 12.36 -12.32 11.94
C TYR A 33 12.77 -11.86 13.34
N GLY A 34 11.88 -12.04 14.32
CA GLY A 34 12.17 -11.71 15.72
C GLY A 34 11.82 -10.28 16.13
N HIS A 35 10.80 -9.68 15.53
CA HIS A 35 10.22 -8.40 15.96
C HIS A 35 8.71 -8.52 16.24
N THR A 36 8.17 -7.59 17.01
CA THR A 36 6.74 -7.51 17.30
C THR A 36 6.04 -6.76 16.17
N THR A 37 5.06 -7.37 15.53
CA THR A 37 4.24 -6.71 14.50
C THR A 37 3.05 -6.01 15.16
N LEU A 38 2.85 -4.74 14.84
CA LEU A 38 1.69 -3.94 15.22
C LEU A 38 0.93 -3.55 13.95
N GLU A 39 -0.32 -3.99 13.87
CA GLU A 39 -1.27 -3.58 12.86
C GLU A 39 -2.16 -2.50 13.45
N LEU A 40 -2.09 -1.28 12.92
CA LEU A 40 -2.80 -0.12 13.43
C LEU A 40 -3.86 0.31 12.42
N ILE A 41 -5.05 0.63 12.93
CA ILE A 41 -6.07 1.35 12.20
C ILE A 41 -6.60 2.47 13.10
N GLY A 42 -6.81 3.66 12.53
CA GLY A 42 -7.25 4.82 13.29
C GLY A 42 -7.62 5.99 12.38
N ASN A 43 -8.06 7.09 12.97
CA ASN A 43 -8.40 8.30 12.22
C ASN A 43 -7.14 9.13 12.02
N ASP A 44 -6.81 9.39 10.76
CA ASP A 44 -5.65 10.20 10.40
C ASP A 44 -5.88 11.67 10.71
N ARG A 45 -4.80 12.35 11.13
CA ARG A 45 -4.78 13.79 11.35
C ARG A 45 -3.34 14.31 11.28
N PRO A 46 -3.15 15.60 10.96
CA PRO A 46 -1.82 16.21 10.94
C PRO A 46 -1.05 15.92 12.24
N GLY A 47 0.18 15.43 12.08
CA GLY A 47 1.08 15.09 13.19
C GLY A 47 0.87 13.74 13.86
N LEU A 48 -0.13 12.93 13.45
CA LEU A 48 -0.40 11.62 14.04
C LEU A 48 0.82 10.69 14.00
N ILE A 49 1.46 10.57 12.84
CA ILE A 49 2.65 9.71 12.67
C ILE A 49 3.79 10.16 13.59
N SER A 50 3.94 11.46 13.82
CA SER A 50 4.91 12.00 14.76
C SER A 50 4.62 11.55 16.19
N GLU A 51 3.37 11.65 16.63
CA GLU A 51 2.96 11.19 17.97
C GLU A 51 3.14 9.69 18.16
N LEU A 52 2.74 8.88 17.18
CA LEU A 52 2.93 7.43 17.22
C LEU A 52 4.42 7.08 17.35
N SER A 53 5.27 7.73 16.56
CA SER A 53 6.72 7.48 16.61
C SER A 53 7.38 7.96 17.91
N ALA A 54 6.90 9.06 18.49
CA ALA A 54 7.36 9.57 19.78
C ALA A 54 7.00 8.60 20.91
N ILE A 55 5.75 8.12 20.97
CA ILE A 55 5.29 7.14 21.98
C ILE A 55 6.13 5.86 21.93
N ILE A 56 6.39 5.34 20.73
CA ILE A 56 7.21 4.13 20.57
C ILE A 56 8.64 4.38 21.10
N SER A 57 9.21 5.55 20.80
CA SER A 57 10.55 5.93 21.28
C SER A 57 10.60 6.10 22.81
N ASP A 58 9.61 6.77 23.40
CA ASP A 58 9.51 7.03 24.84
C ASP A 58 9.33 5.75 25.66
N LEU A 59 8.64 4.75 25.09
CA LEU A 59 8.50 3.42 25.68
C LEU A 59 9.72 2.52 25.45
N GLN A 60 10.86 3.11 25.05
CA GLN A 60 12.12 2.44 24.80
C GLN A 60 11.99 1.32 23.77
N CYS A 61 11.25 1.59 22.70
CA CYS A 61 11.15 0.72 21.54
C CYS A 61 11.73 1.42 20.29
N ASN A 62 12.08 0.62 19.29
CA ASN A 62 12.54 1.09 18.00
C ASN A 62 11.60 0.61 16.90
N VAL A 63 11.39 1.44 15.87
CA VAL A 63 10.67 1.04 14.66
C VAL A 63 11.69 0.50 13.67
N VAL A 64 11.67 -0.81 13.43
CA VAL A 64 12.59 -1.48 12.49
C VAL A 64 12.10 -1.31 11.07
N THR A 65 10.81 -1.53 10.85
CA THR A 65 10.15 -1.20 9.60
C THR A 65 8.74 -0.69 9.88
N ALA A 66 8.23 0.17 9.02
CA ALA A 66 6.83 0.59 9.06
C ALA A 66 6.36 0.94 7.66
N GLU A 67 5.15 0.54 7.32
CA GLU A 67 4.45 1.07 6.16
C GLU A 67 3.11 1.64 6.61
N ILE A 68 2.87 2.90 6.25
CA ILE A 68 1.74 3.70 6.69
C ILE A 68 1.05 4.26 5.46
N TRP A 69 -0.25 4.00 5.33
CA TRP A 69 -1.12 4.52 4.28
C TRP A 69 -2.21 5.38 4.93
N THR A 70 -2.41 6.59 4.40
CA THR A 70 -3.55 7.42 4.79
C THR A 70 -4.45 7.71 3.58
N HIS A 71 -5.76 7.65 3.80
CA HIS A 71 -6.77 7.85 2.75
C HIS A 71 -8.11 8.21 3.40
N ASN A 72 -8.78 9.26 2.92
CA ASN A 72 -10.08 9.75 3.44
C ASN A 72 -10.12 9.80 4.98
N THR A 73 -9.19 10.55 5.57
CA THR A 73 -9.02 10.71 7.04
C THR A 73 -8.83 9.39 7.81
N ARG A 74 -8.49 8.30 7.12
CA ARG A 74 -8.20 7.00 7.72
C ARG A 74 -6.71 6.68 7.62
N LEU A 75 -6.14 6.17 8.70
CA LEU A 75 -4.80 5.64 8.77
C LEU A 75 -4.84 4.12 8.89
N ALA A 76 -4.00 3.45 8.12
CA ALA A 76 -3.64 2.05 8.28
C ALA A 76 -2.13 1.95 8.32
N ALA A 77 -1.60 1.24 9.31
CA ALA A 77 -0.17 1.01 9.42
C ALA A 77 0.15 -0.42 9.80
N VAL A 78 1.26 -0.93 9.27
CA VAL A 78 1.90 -2.15 9.75
C VAL A 78 3.30 -1.75 10.18
N MET A 79 3.60 -1.94 11.46
CA MET A 79 4.88 -1.57 12.07
C MET A 79 5.54 -2.78 12.70
N HIS A 80 6.81 -3.00 12.41
CA HIS A 80 7.63 -3.98 13.12
C HIS A 80 8.48 -3.22 14.13
N VAL A 81 8.21 -3.48 15.41
CA VAL A 81 8.88 -2.83 16.54
C VAL A 81 9.77 -3.80 17.29
N SER A 82 10.89 -3.29 17.78
CA SER A 82 11.81 -4.03 18.64
C SER A 82 11.99 -3.32 19.97
N ASP A 83 12.32 -4.07 21.01
CA ASP A 83 12.80 -3.51 22.25
C ASP A 83 14.18 -2.84 22.04
N LYS A 84 14.40 -1.68 22.66
CA LYS A 84 15.65 -0.93 22.53
C LYS A 84 16.86 -1.67 23.10
N GLN A 85 16.67 -2.32 24.25
CA GLN A 85 17.75 -2.97 25.01
C GLN A 85 18.10 -4.32 24.38
N THR A 86 17.10 -5.16 24.12
CA THR A 86 17.34 -6.52 23.59
C THR A 86 17.48 -6.57 22.07
N LYS A 87 17.14 -5.48 21.37
CA LYS A 87 17.08 -5.41 19.89
C LYS A 87 16.20 -6.48 19.24
N SER A 88 15.33 -7.08 20.04
CA SER A 88 14.50 -8.23 19.67
C SER A 88 13.02 -7.89 19.87
N ALA A 89 12.14 -8.85 19.63
CA ALA A 89 10.71 -8.71 19.88
C ALA A 89 10.45 -8.31 21.34
N ILE A 90 9.35 -7.59 21.55
CA ILE A 90 8.88 -7.23 22.89
C ILE A 90 8.28 -8.49 23.51
N ILE A 91 9.04 -9.15 24.39
CA ILE A 91 8.65 -10.40 25.05
C ILE A 91 7.73 -10.10 26.25
N GLU A 92 7.96 -8.98 26.93
CA GLU A 92 7.21 -8.60 28.13
C GLU A 92 5.76 -8.20 27.80
N PRO A 93 4.75 -8.99 28.24
CA PRO A 93 3.36 -8.74 27.90
C PRO A 93 2.81 -7.45 28.52
N GLU A 94 3.29 -7.06 29.70
CA GLU A 94 2.89 -5.82 30.37
C GLU A 94 3.34 -4.58 29.58
N LYS A 95 4.60 -4.60 29.10
CA LYS A 95 5.15 -3.55 28.25
C LYS A 95 4.38 -3.45 26.94
N LEU A 96 4.11 -4.57 26.29
CA LEU A 96 3.32 -4.61 25.05
C LEU A 96 1.89 -4.09 25.29
N SER A 97 1.25 -4.48 26.39
CA SER A 97 -0.09 -4.00 26.77
C SER A 97 -0.10 -2.49 26.99
N LYS A 98 0.92 -1.94 27.67
CA LYS A 98 1.08 -0.50 27.84
C LYS A 98 1.22 0.23 26.49
N ILE A 99 2.06 -0.27 25.60
CA ILE A 99 2.23 0.28 24.24
C ILE A 99 0.89 0.29 23.49
N LYS A 100 0.19 -0.86 23.46
CA LYS A 100 -1.12 -0.96 22.78
C LYS A 100 -2.13 0.04 23.36
N LYS A 101 -2.24 0.14 24.69
CA LYS A 101 -3.16 1.09 25.34
C LYS A 101 -2.89 2.54 24.97
N VAL A 102 -1.63 2.97 25.03
CA VAL A 102 -1.26 4.37 24.74
C VAL A 102 -1.46 4.69 23.25
N LEU A 103 -1.04 3.81 22.35
CA LEU A 103 -1.25 4.00 20.91
C LEU A 103 -2.74 4.04 20.54
N LEU A 104 -3.55 3.20 21.19
CA LEU A 104 -5.00 3.16 20.94
C LEU A 104 -5.68 4.48 21.27
N ILE A 105 -5.32 5.12 22.39
CA ILE A 105 -5.85 6.44 22.78
C ILE A 105 -5.56 7.49 21.70
N VAL A 106 -4.33 7.50 21.16
CA VAL A 106 -3.94 8.45 20.12
C VAL A 106 -4.66 8.22 18.80
N LEU A 107 -4.84 6.96 18.42
CA LEU A 107 -5.56 6.56 17.20
C LEU A 107 -7.08 6.86 17.27
N GLN A 108 -7.64 6.95 18.47
CA GLN A 108 -9.05 7.31 18.72
C GLN A 108 -9.31 8.82 18.73
N GLY A 109 -8.27 9.66 18.81
CA GLY A 109 -8.38 11.10 19.04
C GLY A 109 -8.95 11.94 17.89
N GLY A 110 -9.74 11.35 16.99
CA GLY A 110 -10.41 12.03 15.87
C GLY A 110 -11.88 12.35 16.18
N HIS A 111 -12.49 13.19 15.33
CA HIS A 111 -13.90 13.61 15.45
C HIS A 111 -14.90 12.51 15.01
N ASP A 112 -14.39 11.46 14.35
CA ASP A 112 -15.16 10.33 13.84
C ASP A 112 -15.21 9.18 14.85
N ASN A 113 -16.41 8.65 15.11
CA ASN A 113 -16.65 7.46 15.95
C ASN A 113 -16.12 6.14 15.35
N ARG A 114 -15.20 6.18 14.37
CA ARG A 114 -14.61 5.00 13.75
C ARG A 114 -13.70 4.29 14.74
N GLU A 115 -13.85 2.97 14.84
CA GLU A 115 -13.05 2.15 15.76
C GLU A 115 -11.57 2.21 15.39
N ALA A 116 -10.73 2.60 16.35
CA ALA A 116 -9.31 2.33 16.29
C ALA A 116 -9.05 0.91 16.81
N MET A 117 -8.10 0.21 16.22
CA MET A 117 -7.78 -1.15 16.61
C MET A 117 -6.29 -1.40 16.43
N ILE A 118 -5.74 -2.16 17.37
CA ILE A 118 -4.36 -2.62 17.33
C ILE A 118 -4.38 -4.14 17.41
N ARG A 119 -3.82 -4.81 16.41
CA ARG A 119 -3.61 -6.25 16.43
C ARG A 119 -2.12 -6.54 16.46
N ASP A 120 -1.72 -7.48 17.30
CA ASP A 120 -0.43 -8.15 17.20
C ASP A 120 -0.58 -9.40 16.35
N SER A 121 0.28 -9.53 15.35
CA SER A 121 0.31 -10.69 14.46
C SER A 121 1.67 -11.38 14.46
N ASN A 122 1.65 -12.70 14.55
CA ASN A 122 2.83 -13.54 14.40
C ASN A 122 3.08 -13.74 12.91
N GLY A 123 3.97 -12.93 12.33
CA GLY A 123 4.37 -13.04 10.94
C GLY A 123 3.30 -12.58 9.96
N CYS A 124 3.24 -11.27 9.70
CA CYS A 124 2.71 -10.82 8.43
C CYS A 124 3.71 -11.22 7.34
N THR A 125 3.31 -11.89 6.27
CA THR A 125 4.23 -12.23 5.16
C THR A 125 4.22 -11.15 4.07
N TRP A 126 3.14 -10.36 3.98
CA TRP A 126 2.89 -9.41 2.89
C TRP A 126 2.25 -8.11 3.41
N ILE A 127 3.09 -7.09 3.62
CA ILE A 127 2.67 -5.79 4.18
C ILE A 127 1.62 -5.09 3.31
N ASP A 128 1.84 -5.01 1.98
CA ASP A 128 0.89 -4.38 1.06
C ASP A 128 -0.50 -5.01 1.14
N ARG A 129 -0.58 -6.36 1.14
CA ARG A 129 -1.87 -7.05 1.28
C ARG A 129 -2.50 -6.76 2.63
N LYS A 130 -1.71 -6.75 3.69
CA LYS A 130 -2.25 -6.52 5.03
C LYS A 130 -2.82 -5.11 5.17
N LEU A 131 -2.14 -4.10 4.64
CA LEU A 131 -2.64 -2.73 4.58
C LEU A 131 -3.93 -2.64 3.74
N HIS A 132 -3.97 -3.36 2.61
CA HIS A 132 -5.18 -3.48 1.80
C HIS A 132 -6.36 -4.04 2.62
N GLN A 133 -6.15 -5.15 3.33
CA GLN A 133 -7.16 -5.77 4.19
C GLN A 133 -7.62 -4.86 5.34
N ILE A 134 -6.69 -4.14 5.99
CA ILE A 134 -7.01 -3.20 7.08
C ILE A 134 -7.89 -2.08 6.54
N MET A 135 -7.56 -1.51 5.39
CA MET A 135 -8.32 -0.43 4.73
C MET A 135 -9.67 -0.89 4.17
N SER A 136 -9.76 -2.15 3.72
CA SER A 136 -10.98 -2.75 3.15
C SER A 136 -11.98 -3.19 4.23
N ALA A 137 -11.49 -3.62 5.40
CA ALA A 137 -12.31 -4.05 6.53
C ALA A 137 -13.06 -2.89 7.23
N ASP A 138 -12.83 -1.65 6.83
CA ASP A 138 -13.49 -0.49 7.39
C ASP A 138 -14.96 -0.43 6.96
N LYS A 139 -15.85 -0.78 7.89
CA LYS A 139 -17.31 -0.77 7.68
C LYS A 139 -17.87 0.64 7.51
N TYR A 140 -17.10 1.67 7.86
CA TYR A 140 -17.46 3.09 7.75
C TYR A 140 -16.92 3.73 6.48
N PHE A 141 -16.48 2.93 5.50
CA PHE A 141 -16.25 3.42 4.15
C PHE A 141 -17.59 3.86 3.54
N GLU A 142 -17.99 5.08 3.84
CA GLU A 142 -18.95 5.81 3.04
C GLU A 142 -18.19 6.49 1.92
N PRO A 143 -18.41 6.12 0.66
CA PRO A 143 -17.84 6.82 -0.47
C PRO A 143 -18.49 8.20 -0.51
N GLU A 144 -17.85 9.20 0.09
CA GLU A 144 -18.29 10.58 -0.03
C GLU A 144 -18.29 10.95 -1.51
N PRO A 145 -19.35 11.63 -2.01
CA PRO A 145 -19.33 12.20 -3.34
C PRO A 145 -18.26 13.28 -3.36
N THR A 146 -17.11 12.97 -3.91
CA THR A 146 -16.05 13.96 -4.09
C THR A 146 -16.60 15.08 -4.99
N LEU A 147 -16.74 16.28 -4.41
CA LEU A 147 -17.15 17.52 -5.09
C LEU A 147 -16.10 18.05 -6.09
N ASN A 148 -15.18 17.21 -6.55
CA ASN A 148 -14.16 17.60 -7.52
C ASN A 148 -14.21 16.71 -8.75
N ASP A 149 -14.49 17.38 -9.87
CA ASP A 149 -14.60 16.92 -11.25
C ASP A 149 -13.26 16.41 -11.84
N LYS A 150 -12.45 15.72 -11.04
CA LYS A 150 -11.18 15.11 -11.43
C LYS A 150 -11.33 13.59 -11.55
N ARG A 151 -12.35 13.14 -12.28
CA ARG A 151 -12.44 11.75 -12.78
C ARG A 151 -11.27 11.48 -13.72
N SER A 152 -10.12 11.04 -13.19
CA SER A 152 -8.97 10.63 -14.00
C SER A 152 -8.76 9.12 -14.08
N HIS A 153 -9.66 8.35 -13.48
CA HIS A 153 -9.71 6.88 -13.56
C HIS A 153 -11.10 6.53 -14.10
N LYS A 154 -11.19 6.49 -15.42
CA LYS A 154 -12.42 6.12 -16.10
C LYS A 154 -12.58 4.60 -15.97
N LEU A 155 -13.15 4.16 -14.85
CA LEU A 155 -13.45 2.76 -14.60
C LEU A 155 -14.69 2.37 -15.40
N ASP A 156 -14.51 2.04 -16.67
CA ASP A 156 -15.61 1.55 -17.52
C ASP A 156 -15.80 0.04 -17.26
N VAL A 157 -16.64 -0.31 -16.28
CA VAL A 157 -17.01 -1.71 -16.03
C VAL A 157 -18.11 -2.13 -16.99
N VAL A 158 -17.71 -2.71 -18.12
CA VAL A 158 -18.64 -3.33 -19.06
C VAL A 158 -18.83 -4.79 -18.66
N SER A 159 -19.96 -5.07 -18.01
CA SER A 159 -20.40 -6.44 -17.76
C SER A 159 -21.16 -6.95 -18.99
N TRP A 160 -20.61 -7.93 -19.69
CA TRP A 160 -21.36 -8.76 -20.64
C TRP A 160 -21.53 -10.14 -20.04
N ASN A 161 -22.76 -10.66 -20.09
CA ASN A 161 -23.04 -12.04 -19.73
C ASN A 161 -22.57 -12.94 -20.86
N ASP A 162 -21.47 -13.66 -20.63
CA ASP A 162 -21.16 -14.87 -21.38
C ASP A 162 -21.50 -16.05 -20.46
N ASP A 163 -22.80 -16.37 -20.45
CA ASP A 163 -23.56 -17.40 -19.70
C ASP A 163 -23.30 -17.60 -18.19
N ASN A 164 -22.16 -17.21 -17.61
CA ASN A 164 -21.75 -17.48 -16.23
C ASN A 164 -20.71 -16.50 -15.61
N TYR A 165 -20.27 -15.43 -16.30
CA TYR A 165 -19.20 -14.54 -15.79
C TYR A 165 -19.57 -13.05 -15.78
N SER A 166 -18.93 -12.29 -14.89
CA SER A 166 -18.87 -10.83 -14.93
C SER A 166 -17.55 -10.36 -15.53
N ALA A 167 -17.56 -9.32 -16.36
CA ALA A 167 -16.34 -8.68 -16.83
C ALA A 167 -16.16 -7.29 -16.21
N ILE A 168 -14.91 -6.90 -15.96
CA ILE A 168 -14.50 -5.58 -15.46
C ILE A 168 -13.34 -5.08 -16.33
N SER A 169 -13.44 -3.85 -16.84
CA SER A 169 -12.32 -3.14 -17.44
C SER A 169 -11.89 -1.98 -16.55
N ILE A 170 -10.57 -1.80 -16.40
CA ILE A 170 -9.95 -0.80 -15.54
C ILE A 170 -8.94 -0.03 -16.37
N TRP A 171 -9.11 1.29 -16.41
CA TRP A 171 -8.16 2.21 -17.02
C TRP A 171 -7.55 3.10 -15.95
N CYS A 172 -6.23 3.01 -15.79
CA CYS A 172 -5.52 3.79 -14.80
C CYS A 172 -4.21 4.35 -15.36
N LYS A 173 -3.72 5.45 -14.79
CA LYS A 173 -2.35 5.92 -15.04
C LYS A 173 -1.36 4.84 -14.60
N HIS A 174 -0.11 4.93 -15.05
CA HIS A 174 0.95 4.01 -14.61
C HIS A 174 1.19 4.13 -13.09
N THR A 175 0.45 3.34 -12.34
CA THR A 175 0.49 3.25 -10.89
C THR A 175 1.14 1.91 -10.52
N PRO A 176 2.25 1.93 -9.75
CA PRO A 176 2.91 0.69 -9.33
C PRO A 176 1.94 -0.22 -8.55
N LYS A 177 2.01 -1.53 -8.83
CA LYS A 177 1.23 -2.59 -8.18
C LYS A 177 -0.30 -2.49 -8.30
N VAL A 178 -0.83 -1.71 -9.26
CA VAL A 178 -2.28 -1.59 -9.47
C VAL A 178 -2.97 -2.93 -9.77
N LEU A 179 -2.29 -3.82 -10.50
CA LEU A 179 -2.77 -5.19 -10.74
C LEU A 179 -2.93 -5.97 -9.42
N PHE A 180 -1.96 -5.84 -8.51
CA PHE A 180 -1.99 -6.50 -7.21
C PHE A 180 -3.18 -6.01 -6.38
N ASP A 181 -3.41 -4.70 -6.30
CA ASP A 181 -4.51 -4.14 -5.51
C ASP A 181 -5.87 -4.54 -6.10
N THR A 182 -5.96 -4.59 -7.44
CA THR A 182 -7.16 -5.05 -8.13
C THR A 182 -7.50 -6.50 -7.75
N ILE A 183 -6.53 -7.41 -7.87
CA ILE A 183 -6.72 -8.83 -7.52
C ILE A 183 -7.03 -8.98 -6.03
N CYS A 184 -6.35 -8.23 -5.16
CA CYS A 184 -6.62 -8.25 -3.72
C CYS A 184 -8.05 -7.81 -3.41
N THR A 185 -8.49 -6.70 -4.00
CA THR A 185 -9.86 -6.17 -3.85
C THR A 185 -10.90 -7.21 -4.29
N LEU A 186 -10.75 -7.78 -5.48
CA LEU A 186 -11.68 -8.78 -6.00
C LEU A 186 -11.76 -9.99 -5.07
N THR A 187 -10.60 -10.47 -4.61
CA THR A 187 -10.53 -11.61 -3.67
C THR A 187 -11.21 -11.30 -2.34
N GLU A 188 -11.01 -10.09 -1.79
CA GLU A 188 -11.64 -9.65 -0.54
C GLU A 188 -13.15 -9.48 -0.64
N LEU A 189 -13.64 -9.12 -1.83
CA LEU A 189 -15.06 -9.06 -2.14
C LEU A 189 -15.67 -10.44 -2.46
N GLY A 190 -14.88 -11.52 -2.38
CA GLY A 190 -15.36 -12.88 -2.62
C GLY A 190 -15.46 -13.25 -4.10
N TYR A 191 -14.69 -12.59 -4.98
CA TYR A 191 -14.63 -12.89 -6.40
C TYR A 191 -13.38 -13.67 -6.78
N PHE A 192 -13.55 -14.69 -7.61
CA PHE A 192 -12.48 -15.38 -8.31
C PHE A 192 -12.22 -14.74 -9.67
N VAL A 193 -10.95 -14.57 -10.02
CA VAL A 193 -10.52 -14.10 -11.33
C VAL A 193 -10.12 -15.30 -12.18
N PHE A 194 -10.82 -15.51 -13.29
CA PHE A 194 -10.59 -16.61 -14.21
C PHE A 194 -9.66 -16.19 -15.35
N HIS A 195 -9.93 -15.05 -15.97
CA HIS A 195 -9.07 -14.53 -17.03
C HIS A 195 -8.73 -13.09 -16.73
N GLY A 196 -7.47 -12.73 -17.02
CA GLY A 196 -6.96 -11.39 -16.85
C GLY A 196 -6.18 -10.99 -18.08
N ASN A 197 -6.53 -9.85 -18.65
CA ASN A 197 -5.73 -9.24 -19.69
C ASN A 197 -5.13 -7.95 -19.17
N PHE A 198 -3.85 -7.75 -19.45
CA PHE A 198 -3.14 -6.57 -18.98
C PHE A 198 -2.37 -5.96 -20.14
N TYR A 199 -2.76 -4.74 -20.46
CA TYR A 199 -2.18 -3.93 -21.51
C TYR A 199 -1.50 -2.71 -20.90
N ALA A 200 -0.28 -2.44 -21.34
CA ALA A 200 0.38 -1.17 -21.09
C ALA A 200 0.31 -0.34 -22.37
N ASP A 201 -0.55 0.68 -22.39
CA ASP A 201 -0.66 1.60 -23.52
C ASP A 201 0.47 2.64 -23.46
N GLY A 202 1.58 2.30 -24.13
CA GLY A 202 2.75 3.15 -24.24
C GLY A 202 3.31 3.58 -22.87
N ALA A 203 3.59 4.87 -22.70
CA ALA A 203 4.21 5.41 -21.49
C ALA A 203 3.21 5.97 -20.45
N LYS A 204 1.89 5.91 -20.71
CA LYS A 204 0.92 6.78 -20.01
C LYS A 204 -0.11 6.03 -19.15
N ALA A 205 -0.55 4.84 -19.52
CA ALA A 205 -1.66 4.18 -18.84
C ALA A 205 -1.61 2.64 -18.93
N TYR A 206 -2.20 2.00 -17.92
CA TYR A 206 -2.56 0.59 -17.95
C TYR A 206 -4.04 0.44 -18.27
N GLN A 207 -4.36 -0.54 -19.13
CA GLN A 207 -5.70 -1.06 -19.34
C GLN A 207 -5.71 -2.52 -18.87
N MET A 208 -6.66 -2.86 -18.00
CA MET A 208 -6.78 -4.20 -17.43
C MET A 208 -8.19 -4.71 -17.59
N GLU A 209 -8.34 -5.95 -18.02
CA GLU A 209 -9.64 -6.60 -18.21
C GLU A 209 -9.69 -7.90 -17.42
N PHE A 210 -10.73 -8.09 -16.60
CA PHE A 210 -10.88 -9.26 -15.75
C PHE A 210 -12.23 -9.91 -15.96
N TRP A 211 -12.22 -11.23 -16.11
CA TRP A 211 -13.41 -12.08 -16.05
C TRP A 211 -13.47 -12.72 -14.69
N ILE A 212 -14.53 -12.41 -13.95
CA ILE A 212 -14.69 -12.76 -12.56
C ILE A 212 -16.00 -13.50 -12.31
N ARG A 213 -16.03 -14.26 -11.21
CA ARG A 213 -17.23 -14.89 -10.67
C ARG A 213 -17.22 -14.79 -9.17
N HIS A 214 -18.37 -14.58 -8.56
CA HIS A 214 -18.49 -14.62 -7.11
C HIS A 214 -18.21 -16.06 -6.62
N ILE A 215 -17.84 -16.21 -5.35
CA ILE A 215 -17.45 -17.50 -4.75
C ILE A 215 -18.56 -18.56 -4.82
N ASP A 216 -19.82 -18.15 -4.92
CA ASP A 216 -20.96 -19.03 -5.15
C ASP A 216 -21.15 -19.44 -6.62
N GLY A 217 -20.25 -19.01 -7.51
CA GLY A 217 -20.26 -19.33 -8.93
C GLY A 217 -21.13 -18.42 -9.78
N SER A 218 -21.80 -17.42 -9.21
CA SER A 218 -22.67 -16.50 -9.96
C SER A 218 -21.92 -15.27 -10.51
N PRO A 219 -22.39 -14.66 -11.60
CA PRO A 219 -21.99 -13.31 -11.99
C PRO A 219 -22.57 -12.27 -11.00
N PHE A 220 -22.41 -10.98 -11.30
CA PHE A 220 -23.02 -9.90 -10.51
C PHE A 220 -24.53 -10.11 -10.44
N LYS A 221 -25.08 -10.13 -9.22
CA LYS A 221 -26.51 -10.36 -9.00
C LYS A 221 -27.33 -9.09 -9.11
N SER A 222 -26.69 -7.94 -8.90
CA SER A 222 -27.37 -6.65 -8.93
C SER A 222 -26.43 -5.51 -9.32
N ASP A 223 -27.00 -4.42 -9.81
CA ASP A 223 -26.26 -3.18 -10.07
C ASP A 223 -25.66 -2.59 -8.80
N ALA A 224 -26.31 -2.76 -7.64
CA ALA A 224 -25.78 -2.32 -6.35
C ALA A 224 -24.49 -3.06 -5.97
N GLU A 225 -24.45 -4.37 -6.20
CA GLU A 225 -23.25 -5.19 -6.01
C GLU A 225 -22.14 -4.76 -6.98
N ARG A 226 -22.45 -4.58 -8.27
CA ARG A 226 -21.51 -4.07 -9.27
C ARG A 226 -20.92 -2.72 -8.85
N GLN A 227 -21.77 -1.77 -8.46
CA GLN A 227 -21.36 -0.45 -8.01
C GLN A 227 -20.50 -0.50 -6.74
N LYS A 228 -20.80 -1.43 -5.82
CA LYS A 228 -19.95 -1.67 -4.66
C LYS A 228 -18.56 -2.13 -5.08
N VAL A 229 -18.45 -3.10 -6.00
CA VAL A 229 -17.14 -3.58 -6.49
C VAL A 229 -16.35 -2.46 -7.16
N ILE A 230 -16.99 -1.67 -8.02
CA ILE A 230 -16.42 -0.49 -8.68
C ILE A 230 -15.79 0.46 -7.65
N LYS A 231 -16.56 0.87 -6.64
CA LYS A 231 -16.10 1.82 -5.63
C LYS A 231 -14.94 1.29 -4.79
N PHE A 232 -14.95 0.00 -4.47
CA PHE A 232 -13.83 -0.62 -3.74
C PHE A 232 -12.56 -0.67 -4.59
N LEU A 233 -12.68 -0.93 -5.90
CA LEU A 233 -11.56 -0.89 -6.84
C LEU A 233 -11.00 0.52 -7.00
N GLU A 234 -11.87 1.52 -7.20
CA GLU A 234 -11.48 2.93 -7.26
C GLU A 234 -10.70 3.33 -6.01
N ALA A 235 -11.25 3.06 -4.83
CA ALA A 235 -10.59 3.37 -3.56
C ALA A 235 -9.25 2.63 -3.41
N ALA A 236 -9.16 1.35 -3.79
CA ALA A 236 -7.91 0.59 -3.72
C ALA A 236 -6.82 1.19 -4.62
N ILE A 237 -7.17 1.62 -5.83
CA ILE A 237 -6.25 2.25 -6.78
C ILE A 237 -5.86 3.66 -6.32
N GLU A 238 -6.82 4.46 -5.86
CA GLU A 238 -6.57 5.82 -5.37
C GLU A 238 -5.63 5.85 -4.17
N ARG A 239 -5.79 4.91 -3.22
CA ARG A 239 -4.87 4.73 -2.07
C ARG A 239 -3.40 4.55 -2.50
N ARG A 240 -3.13 4.03 -3.70
CA ARG A 240 -1.76 3.90 -4.23
C ARG A 240 -1.24 5.12 -4.95
N VAL A 241 -2.11 5.98 -5.45
CA VAL A 241 -1.73 7.21 -6.16
C VAL A 241 -1.49 8.30 -5.11
N SER A 242 -0.34 8.24 -4.44
CA SER A 242 0.09 9.33 -3.56
C SER A 242 0.49 10.54 -4.42
N THR A 243 -0.32 11.61 -4.40
CA THR A 243 -0.13 12.83 -5.23
C THR A 243 0.88 13.83 -4.63
N GLY A 244 1.31 13.60 -3.39
CA GLY A 244 2.22 14.46 -2.64
C GLY A 244 3.69 14.42 -3.09
N LEU A 245 4.48 15.37 -2.57
CA LEU A 245 5.92 15.42 -2.79
C LEU A 245 6.59 14.22 -2.11
N LYS A 246 7.31 13.41 -2.90
CA LYS A 246 8.09 12.30 -2.36
C LYS A 246 9.49 12.76 -1.92
N ILE A 247 9.83 12.48 -0.67
CA ILE A 247 11.16 12.66 -0.12
C ILE A 247 11.72 11.32 0.38
N GLU A 248 13.03 11.18 0.35
CA GLU A 248 13.74 10.03 0.88
C GLU A 248 14.90 10.49 1.75
N ILE A 249 14.96 9.98 2.98
CA ILE A 249 15.98 10.30 3.97
C ILE A 249 16.80 9.05 4.18
N ARG A 250 18.13 9.16 4.02
CA ARG A 250 19.06 8.05 4.28
C ARG A 250 20.14 8.50 5.23
N THR A 251 20.14 7.94 6.43
CA THR A 251 21.07 8.32 7.48
C THR A 251 21.46 7.12 8.35
N LYS A 252 22.40 7.33 9.26
CA LYS A 252 22.73 6.34 10.28
C LYS A 252 21.55 6.22 11.24
N ASP A 253 21.09 5.00 11.46
CA ASP A 253 19.97 4.76 12.38
C ASP A 253 20.38 5.04 13.82
N ARG A 254 19.45 5.61 14.57
CA ARG A 254 19.54 5.81 16.01
C ARG A 254 18.14 5.78 16.60
N VAL A 255 18.06 5.40 17.87
CA VAL A 255 16.78 5.41 18.57
C VAL A 255 16.23 6.83 18.62
N GLY A 256 14.93 6.94 18.34
CA GLY A 256 14.22 8.22 18.26
C GLY A 256 14.37 8.96 16.93
N LEU A 257 15.17 8.47 15.98
CA LEU A 257 15.38 9.14 14.70
C LEU A 257 14.06 9.37 13.93
N LEU A 258 13.19 8.35 13.88
CA LEU A 258 11.89 8.50 13.23
C LEU A 258 11.04 9.57 13.90
N SER A 259 11.07 9.64 15.24
CA SER A 259 10.36 10.66 16.02
C SER A 259 10.86 12.06 15.71
N ASP A 260 12.18 12.26 15.64
CA ASP A 260 12.76 13.57 15.38
C ASP A 260 12.45 14.04 13.96
N VAL A 261 12.57 13.14 12.97
CA VAL A 261 12.30 13.48 11.57
C VAL A 261 10.82 13.81 11.35
N THR A 262 9.91 12.99 11.88
CA THR A 262 8.46 13.24 11.73
C THR A 262 8.01 14.46 12.52
N ARG A 263 8.68 14.78 13.64
CA ARG A 263 8.47 16.01 14.38
C ARG A 263 8.85 17.25 13.58
N ILE A 264 10.00 17.24 12.90
CA ILE A 264 10.41 18.33 11.99
C ILE A 264 9.34 18.55 10.90
N MET A 265 8.82 17.47 10.30
CA MET A 265 7.74 17.59 9.30
C MET A 265 6.49 18.26 9.90
N ARG A 266 6.06 17.79 11.08
CA ARG A 266 4.90 18.34 11.79
C ARG A 266 5.08 19.82 12.13
N GLU A 267 6.23 20.20 12.68
CA GLU A 267 6.54 21.59 13.07
C GLU A 267 6.58 22.54 11.86
N ASN A 268 6.91 22.00 10.68
CA ASN A 268 6.87 22.72 9.40
C ASN A 268 5.51 22.64 8.69
N SER A 269 4.44 22.20 9.37
CA SER A 269 3.09 22.08 8.81
C SER A 269 2.98 21.15 7.60
N LEU A 270 3.86 20.14 7.54
CA LEU A 270 3.82 19.09 6.54
C LEU A 270 3.04 17.90 7.08
N ASN A 271 2.13 17.41 6.27
CA ASN A 271 1.38 16.21 6.56
C ASN A 271 1.96 15.02 5.77
N ILE A 272 1.98 13.85 6.40
CA ILE A 272 2.59 12.63 5.84
C ILE A 272 1.45 11.71 5.41
N THR A 273 1.23 11.60 4.10
CA THR A 273 0.15 10.77 3.53
C THR A 273 0.56 9.32 3.31
N ARG A 274 1.86 9.09 3.15
CA ARG A 274 2.44 7.76 3.04
C ARG A 274 3.84 7.74 3.62
N ALA A 275 4.15 6.71 4.40
CA ALA A 275 5.48 6.49 4.93
C ALA A 275 5.93 5.05 4.69
N GLU A 276 7.18 4.89 4.24
CA GLU A 276 7.88 3.62 4.13
C GLU A 276 9.19 3.76 4.89
N ILE A 277 9.27 3.08 6.03
CA ILE A 277 10.37 3.13 6.99
C ILE A 277 11.07 1.78 6.97
N ALA A 278 12.39 1.79 6.84
CA ALA A 278 13.18 0.59 7.08
C ALA A 278 14.54 0.92 7.66
N THR A 279 14.94 0.12 8.64
CA THR A 279 16.30 0.03 9.12
C THR A 279 16.95 -1.21 8.54
N THR A 280 18.17 -1.07 8.01
CA THR A 280 18.99 -2.20 7.54
C THR A 280 20.40 -2.01 8.07
N GLY A 281 20.81 -2.88 8.99
CA GLY A 281 22.07 -2.72 9.72
C GLY A 281 22.06 -1.43 10.54
N ASP A 282 23.04 -0.56 10.31
CA ASP A 282 23.17 0.74 10.97
C ASP A 282 22.57 1.89 10.16
N LYS A 283 21.84 1.61 9.07
CA LYS A 283 21.26 2.63 8.19
C LYS A 283 19.74 2.64 8.27
N ALA A 284 19.19 3.82 8.44
CA ALA A 284 17.77 4.12 8.33
C ALA A 284 17.47 4.71 6.94
N VAL A 285 16.44 4.18 6.29
CA VAL A 285 15.90 4.68 5.03
C VAL A 285 14.42 4.98 5.23
N PHE A 286 14.05 6.25 5.18
CA PHE A 286 12.67 6.69 5.27
C PHE A 286 12.23 7.30 3.95
N SER A 287 11.09 6.87 3.42
CA SER A 287 10.46 7.44 2.23
C SER A 287 9.10 7.97 2.61
N PHE A 288 8.90 9.28 2.49
CA PHE A 288 7.64 9.95 2.81
C PHE A 288 7.02 10.55 1.56
N HIS A 289 5.69 10.50 1.47
CA HIS A 289 4.91 11.38 0.59
C HIS A 289 4.25 12.45 1.45
N LEU A 290 4.43 13.69 1.02
CA LEU A 290 4.09 14.86 1.80
C LEU A 290 3.11 15.76 1.05
N ASP A 291 2.13 16.28 1.77
CA ASP A 291 1.29 17.42 1.41
C ASP A 291 1.40 18.48 2.53
N ASP A 292 0.81 19.65 2.31
CA ASP A 292 0.58 20.56 3.43
C ASP A 292 -0.58 20.07 4.31
N ASN A 293 -0.77 20.67 5.47
CA ASN A 293 -1.86 20.31 6.39
C ASN A 293 -3.29 20.49 5.82
N LEU A 294 -3.43 21.13 4.66
CA LEU A 294 -4.69 21.36 3.97
C LEU A 294 -4.87 20.44 2.74
N GLY A 295 -3.91 19.55 2.47
CA GLY A 295 -3.92 18.63 1.32
C GLY A 295 -3.45 19.23 0.01
N TYR A 296 -2.84 20.43 0.02
CA TYR A 296 -2.25 21.05 -1.16
C TYR A 296 -0.78 20.65 -1.35
N PRO A 297 -0.24 20.83 -2.58
CA PRO A 297 1.18 20.58 -2.84
C PRO A 297 2.09 21.43 -1.96
N VAL A 298 3.14 20.80 -1.43
CA VAL A 298 4.12 21.46 -0.54
C VAL A 298 4.87 22.58 -1.26
N ASP A 299 5.00 23.75 -0.60
CA ASP A 299 5.87 24.83 -1.08
C ASP A 299 7.34 24.38 -1.05
N PRO A 300 8.07 24.44 -2.19
CA PRO A 300 9.49 24.13 -2.25
C PRO A 300 10.36 24.84 -1.20
N LYS A 301 10.00 26.05 -0.77
CA LYS A 301 10.75 26.80 0.25
C LYS A 301 10.75 26.11 1.61
N ILE A 302 9.63 25.48 1.98
CA ILE A 302 9.51 24.72 3.23
C ILE A 302 10.46 23.52 3.18
N ILE A 303 10.57 22.88 2.02
CA ILE A 303 11.48 21.74 1.82
C ILE A 303 12.93 22.15 1.93
N ASP A 304 13.31 23.34 1.48
CA ASP A 304 14.66 23.86 1.65
C ASP A 304 14.97 24.12 3.14
N TYR A 305 13.99 24.59 3.92
CA TYR A 305 14.14 24.73 5.38
C TYR A 305 14.28 23.37 6.08
N VAL A 306 13.39 22.43 5.78
CA VAL A 306 13.44 21.06 6.32
C VAL A 306 14.74 20.37 5.94
N ARG A 307 15.26 20.59 4.73
CA ARG A 307 16.56 20.07 4.30
C ARG A 307 17.71 20.65 5.13
N LYS A 308 17.66 21.93 5.51
CA LYS A 308 18.65 22.55 6.40
C LYS A 308 18.60 21.99 7.81
N GLU A 309 17.40 21.74 8.36
CA GLU A 309 17.26 21.17 9.70
C GLU A 309 17.68 19.69 9.78
N ILE A 310 17.32 18.87 8.79
CA ILE A 310 17.65 17.44 8.76
C ILE A 310 19.10 17.20 8.33
N GLY A 311 19.65 18.09 7.50
CA GLY A 311 20.98 17.99 6.93
C GLY A 311 20.94 17.80 5.41
N GLU A 312 21.68 18.67 4.69
CA GLU A 312 21.59 18.77 3.23
C GLU A 312 22.00 17.50 2.48
N ASN A 313 22.92 16.72 3.04
CA ASN A 313 23.44 15.49 2.42
C ASN A 313 22.61 14.24 2.75
N ILE A 314 21.60 14.37 3.63
CA ILE A 314 20.83 13.25 4.19
C ILE A 314 19.47 13.13 3.49
N LEU A 315 18.85 14.26 3.14
CA LEU A 315 17.52 14.32 2.55
C LEU A 315 17.60 14.44 1.01
N GLN A 316 17.14 13.40 0.32
CA GLN A 316 16.96 13.38 -1.13
C GLN A 316 15.50 13.64 -1.48
N VAL A 317 15.21 14.67 -2.25
CA VAL A 317 13.87 14.89 -2.79
C VAL A 317 13.72 14.10 -4.09
N LYS A 318 12.76 13.19 -4.15
CA LYS A 318 12.47 12.37 -5.34
C LYS A 318 11.18 12.87 -5.98
N GLY A 319 11.24 13.96 -6.74
CA GLY A 319 10.09 14.50 -7.44
C GLY A 319 10.46 15.57 -8.47
N ASN A 320 9.80 15.54 -9.63
CA ASN A 320 10.02 16.39 -10.80
C ASN A 320 10.18 17.87 -10.45
N ARG A 321 11.40 18.42 -10.56
CA ARG A 321 11.55 19.78 -11.10
C ARG A 321 10.96 19.71 -12.51
N LYS A 322 9.77 20.26 -12.76
CA LYS A 322 9.25 20.33 -14.12
C LYS A 322 10.29 21.05 -15.00
N GLY A 323 10.90 20.31 -15.93
CA GLY A 323 11.76 20.85 -16.99
C GLY A 323 13.24 20.46 -16.89
N LEU A 324 13.59 19.21 -17.20
CA LEU A 324 14.43 18.82 -18.35
C LEU A 324 14.59 17.29 -18.32
N TYR A 325 14.28 16.65 -19.45
CA TYR A 325 14.62 15.25 -19.67
C TYR A 325 16.14 15.10 -19.65
N GLN A 326 16.66 14.30 -18.72
CA GLN A 326 17.85 13.51 -18.97
C GLN A 326 17.63 12.12 -18.38
N ALA A 327 17.37 11.19 -19.28
CA ALA A 327 17.42 9.76 -19.00
C ALA A 327 18.87 9.42 -18.63
N VAL A 328 19.06 8.91 -17.42
CA VAL A 328 20.23 8.10 -17.12
C VAL A 328 19.80 6.66 -17.28
N GLU A 329 20.23 6.07 -18.39
CA GLU A 329 20.04 4.66 -18.73
C GLU A 329 20.86 3.78 -17.80
N GLU A 330 20.18 2.93 -17.02
CA GLU A 330 20.82 1.77 -16.42
C GLU A 330 19.95 0.52 -16.62
N SER A 331 20.59 -0.54 -17.08
CA SER A 331 20.00 -1.76 -17.66
C SER A 331 19.67 -2.83 -16.61
N PHE A 332 18.52 -3.52 -16.76
CA PHE A 332 18.23 -4.79 -16.05
C PHE A 332 17.39 -5.78 -16.88
N THR A 333 17.48 -7.06 -16.51
CA THR A 333 17.12 -8.27 -17.26
C THR A 333 15.85 -8.99 -16.77
N ARG A 334 15.32 -9.87 -17.64
CA ARG A 334 13.98 -10.49 -17.71
C ARG A 334 13.62 -11.52 -16.62
N SER A 335 14.52 -11.87 -15.70
CA SER A 335 14.32 -13.00 -14.76
C SER A 335 13.55 -12.63 -13.48
N SER A 336 13.74 -11.42 -12.93
CA SER A 336 13.27 -11.07 -11.58
C SER A 336 11.76 -10.85 -11.44
N PHE A 337 11.02 -10.60 -12.54
CA PHE A 337 9.56 -10.35 -12.49
C PHE A 337 8.76 -11.65 -12.41
N LYS A 338 9.26 -12.73 -13.02
CA LYS A 338 8.62 -14.05 -13.00
C LYS A 338 8.59 -14.63 -11.58
N ASP A 339 9.68 -14.51 -10.83
CA ASP A 339 9.79 -15.11 -9.49
C ASP A 339 8.85 -14.43 -8.48
N VAL A 340 8.70 -13.11 -8.57
CA VAL A 340 7.77 -12.34 -7.72
C VAL A 340 6.32 -12.67 -8.07
N LEU A 341 6.00 -12.70 -9.37
CA LEU A 341 4.65 -13.03 -9.84
C LEU A 341 4.28 -14.49 -9.49
N ASN A 342 5.20 -15.43 -9.62
CA ASN A 342 4.99 -16.84 -9.27
C ASN A 342 4.79 -17.03 -7.77
N THR A 343 5.55 -16.31 -6.93
CA THR A 343 5.36 -16.35 -5.47
C THR A 343 3.99 -15.78 -5.08
N PHE A 344 3.58 -14.69 -5.73
CA PHE A 344 2.25 -14.08 -5.56
C PHE A 344 1.11 -15.02 -6.01
N LEU A 345 1.25 -15.68 -7.16
CA LEU A 345 0.26 -16.63 -7.69
C LEU A 345 0.16 -17.91 -6.86
N SER A 346 1.30 -18.45 -6.43
CA SER A 346 1.35 -19.59 -5.49
C SER A 346 0.66 -19.27 -4.17
N TRP A 347 0.87 -18.06 -3.65
CA TRP A 347 0.21 -17.56 -2.45
C TRP A 347 -1.32 -17.42 -2.60
N LEU A 348 -1.81 -17.08 -3.79
CA LEU A 348 -3.24 -17.12 -4.16
C LEU A 348 -3.79 -18.55 -4.41
N ARG A 349 -2.96 -19.60 -4.24
CA ARG A 349 -3.24 -21.01 -4.56
C ARG A 349 -3.48 -21.29 -6.06
N PHE A 350 -2.92 -20.49 -6.95
CA PHE A 350 -2.88 -20.79 -8.40
C PHE A 350 -1.74 -21.77 -8.72
N SER A 351 -1.94 -22.66 -9.70
CA SER A 351 -0.92 -23.66 -10.10
C SER A 351 0.09 -23.07 -11.10
N GLU A 352 1.31 -23.60 -11.12
CA GLU A 352 2.48 -23.11 -11.87
C GLU A 352 2.33 -23.08 -13.41
N HIS A 353 1.20 -23.53 -13.99
CA HIS A 353 1.04 -23.72 -15.44
C HIS A 353 0.22 -22.63 -16.17
N GLN A 354 0.02 -21.46 -15.56
CA GLN A 354 -1.04 -20.53 -16.00
C GLN A 354 -0.55 -19.16 -16.50
N VAL A 355 0.76 -18.91 -16.57
CA VAL A 355 1.30 -17.64 -17.09
C VAL A 355 1.92 -17.85 -18.47
N SER A 356 1.25 -17.37 -19.52
CA SER A 356 1.73 -17.42 -20.90
C SER A 356 2.12 -16.03 -21.38
N PHE A 357 3.40 -15.88 -21.75
CA PHE A 357 3.91 -14.66 -22.41
C PHE A 357 3.84 -14.88 -23.91
N LEU A 358 3.01 -14.11 -24.62
CA LEU A 358 3.01 -14.14 -26.07
C LEU A 358 4.31 -13.45 -26.57
N PRO A 359 5.10 -14.10 -27.44
CA PRO A 359 6.05 -13.35 -28.27
C PRO A 359 5.27 -12.49 -29.27
N SER A 360 5.89 -11.37 -29.63
CA SER A 360 5.40 -10.40 -30.63
C SER A 360 4.93 -11.07 -31.92
#